data_AF-A0A7D5MKA8-F1
#
_entry.id   AF-A0A7D5MKA8-F1
#
_cell.length_a   1.000
_cell.length_b   1.000
_cell.length_c   1.000
_cell.angle_alpha   90.00
_cell.angle_beta   90.00
_cell.angle_gamma   90.00
#
_symmetry.space_group_name_H-M   'P 1'
#
loop_
_entity.id
_entity.type
_entity.pdbx_description
1 polymer ?
#
loop_
_entity_poly.entity_id
_entity_poly.type
_entity_poly.pdbx_seq_one_letter_code
_entity_poly.pdbx_strand_id
1 'polypeptide(L)'
;MLEKPTLPVAVKRNLLRALQFVQIPTRYQGRVANCCFTFLTGTEPIAIKVFAMTVLANLTHQNPELKNELIPIIESQLPFGSAGFVSRAKKY
;
A
#
# COMPACT_ATOMS: atom_id res chain seq x y z
N MET A 1 -12.49 7.85 6.20
CA MET A 1 -12.07 6.89 7.26
C MET A 1 -10.56 6.73 7.28
N LEU A 2 -9.89 6.44 6.15
CA LEU A 2 -8.42 6.32 6.04
C LEU A 2 -7.64 7.60 6.35
N GLU A 3 -8.23 8.77 6.10
CA GLU A 3 -7.60 10.09 6.28
C GLU A 3 -7.59 10.58 7.74
N LYS A 4 -8.12 9.79 8.69
CA LYS A 4 -8.12 10.20 10.11
C LYS A 4 -6.72 9.98 10.70
N PRO A 5 -6.04 11.01 11.26
CA PRO A 5 -4.65 10.90 11.71
C PRO A 5 -4.44 9.84 12.80
N THR A 6 -5.47 9.57 13.61
CA THR A 6 -5.41 8.70 14.80
C THR A 6 -6.26 7.43 14.64
N LEU A 7 -6.09 6.70 13.52
CA LEU A 7 -6.65 5.36 13.41
C LEU A 7 -5.84 4.35 14.22
N PRO A 8 -6.48 3.49 15.02
CA PRO A 8 -5.80 2.37 15.65
C PRO A 8 -5.13 1.47 14.60
N VAL A 9 -3.95 0.95 14.91
CA VAL A 9 -3.17 0.05 14.03
C VAL A 9 -4.01 -1.14 13.56
N ALA A 10 -4.81 -1.74 14.45
CA ALA A 10 -5.68 -2.86 14.13
C ALA A 10 -6.72 -2.51 13.05
N VAL A 11 -7.29 -1.31 13.11
CA VAL A 11 -8.29 -0.83 12.13
C VAL A 11 -7.63 -0.62 10.77
N LYS A 12 -6.48 0.06 10.72
CA LYS A 12 -5.71 0.25 9.47
C LYS A 12 -5.38 -1.08 8.81
N ARG A 13 -4.84 -2.03 9.59
CA ARG A 13 -4.45 -3.36 9.09
C ARG A 13 -5.65 -4.13 8.53
N ASN A 14 -6.77 -4.16 9.24
CA ASN A 14 -7.98 -4.86 8.78
C ASN A 14 -8.55 -4.23 7.52
N LEU A 15 -8.61 -2.90 7.46
CA LEU A 15 -9.12 -2.18 6.31
C LEU A 15 -8.27 -2.41 5.06
N LEU A 16 -6.95 -2.25 5.15
CA LEU A 16 -6.05 -2.53 4.02
C LEU A 16 -6.08 -4.01 3.61
N ARG A 17 -6.23 -4.91 4.58
CA ARG A 17 -6.39 -6.34 4.30
C ARG A 17 -7.65 -6.61 3.48
N ALA A 18 -8.77 -5.94 3.78
CA ALA A 18 -10.00 -6.08 2.99
C ALA A 18 -9.86 -5.43 1.61
N LEU A 19 -9.26 -4.23 1.54
CA LEU A 19 -9.09 -3.47 0.31
C LEU A 19 -8.28 -4.22 -0.77
N GLN A 20 -7.37 -5.11 -0.38
CA GLN A 20 -6.59 -5.89 -1.34
C GLN A 20 -7.42 -6.88 -2.18
N PHE A 21 -8.65 -7.21 -1.75
CA PHE A 21 -9.50 -8.23 -2.37
C PHE A 21 -10.73 -7.66 -3.08
N VAL A 22 -10.90 -6.34 -3.08
CA VAL A 22 -12.07 -5.68 -3.67
C VAL A 22 -11.64 -4.74 -4.79
N GLN A 23 -12.50 -4.59 -5.78
CA GLN A 23 -12.31 -3.56 -6.79
C GLN A 23 -12.67 -2.20 -6.19
N ILE A 24 -11.68 -1.31 -6.11
CA ILE A 24 -11.89 0.05 -5.58
C ILE A 24 -12.54 0.89 -6.69
N PRO A 25 -13.71 1.51 -6.46
CA PRO A 25 -14.34 2.37 -7.45
C PRO A 25 -13.44 3.55 -7.84
N THR A 26 -13.40 3.91 -9.13
CA THR A 26 -12.51 4.95 -9.71
C THR A 26 -12.47 6.24 -8.91
N ARG A 27 -13.63 6.72 -8.45
CA ARG A 27 -13.76 7.94 -7.62
C ARG A 27 -12.97 7.92 -6.30
N TYR A 28 -12.59 6.74 -5.81
CA TYR A 28 -11.84 6.58 -4.55
C TYR A 28 -10.38 6.17 -4.77
N GLN A 29 -9.99 5.78 -5.99
CA GLN A 29 -8.67 5.20 -6.25
C GLN A 29 -7.53 6.16 -5.89
N GLY A 30 -7.60 7.43 -6.33
CA GLY A 30 -6.58 8.43 -5.99
C GLY A 30 -6.43 8.65 -4.49
N ARG A 31 -7.54 8.69 -3.74
CA ARG A 31 -7.52 8.85 -2.28
C ARG A 31 -6.91 7.64 -1.58
N VAL A 32 -7.28 6.43 -2.02
CA VAL A 32 -6.72 5.19 -1.46
C VAL A 32 -5.23 5.07 -1.79
N ALA A 33 -4.82 5.41 -3.01
CA ALA A 33 -3.43 5.40 -3.43
C ALA A 33 -2.59 6.34 -2.54
N ASN A 34 -3.01 7.60 -2.36
CA ASN A 34 -2.29 8.56 -1.53
C ASN A 34 -2.13 8.08 -0.07
N CYS A 35 -3.21 7.53 0.52
CA CYS A 35 -3.14 6.93 1.86
C CYS A 35 -2.14 5.76 1.91
N CYS A 36 -2.19 4.86 0.92
CA CYS A 36 -1.30 3.71 0.87
C CYS A 36 0.16 4.11 0.67
N PHE A 37 0.46 5.13 -0.14
CA PHE A 37 1.80 5.66 -0.28
C PHE A 37 2.33 6.21 1.04
N THR A 38 1.50 6.99 1.75
CA THR A 38 1.84 7.51 3.08
C THR A 38 2.15 6.38 4.06
N PHE A 39 1.35 5.32 4.06
CA PHE A 39 1.60 4.16 4.93
C PHE A 39 2.85 3.38 4.53
N LEU A 40 3.12 3.25 3.23
CA LEU A 40 4.26 2.51 2.70
C LEU A 40 5.59 3.20 3.02
N THR A 41 5.65 4.53 2.90
CA THR A 41 6.87 5.33 3.16
C THR A 41 7.02 5.74 4.62
N GLY A 42 5.93 5.71 5.40
CA GLY A 42 5.92 6.11 6.81
C GLY A 42 6.55 5.09 7.77
N THR A 43 6.28 5.27 9.07
CA THR A 43 6.79 4.42 10.17
C THR A 43 5.80 3.33 10.59
N GLU A 44 4.85 2.98 9.71
CA GLU A 44 3.82 1.99 10.01
C GLU A 44 4.40 0.57 10.23
N PRO A 45 3.73 -0.26 11.05
CA PRO A 45 4.05 -1.67 11.18
C PRO A 45 4.13 -2.39 9.83
N ILE A 46 5.04 -3.37 9.73
CA ILE A 46 5.35 -4.10 8.48
C ILE A 46 4.08 -4.63 7.79
N ALA A 47 3.11 -5.17 8.54
CA ALA A 47 1.88 -5.70 7.96
C ALA A 47 1.04 -4.62 7.23
N ILE A 48 1.01 -3.40 7.76
CA ILE A 48 0.32 -2.26 7.13
C ILE A 48 1.06 -1.86 5.85
N LYS A 49 2.39 -1.73 5.90
CA LYS A 49 3.21 -1.42 4.71
C LYS A 49 3.00 -2.43 3.59
N VAL A 50 3.05 -3.72 3.93
CA VAL A 50 2.87 -4.80 2.95
C VAL A 50 1.46 -4.79 2.34
N PHE A 51 0.41 -4.58 3.14
CA PHE A 51 -0.95 -4.50 2.59
C PHE A 51 -1.15 -3.23 1.75
N ALA A 52 -0.58 -2.09 2.16
CA ALA A 52 -0.59 -0.87 1.37
C ALA A 52 0.10 -1.05 0.01
N MET A 53 1.27 -1.70 -0.02
CA MET A 53 1.98 -2.05 -1.24
C MET A 53 1.14 -2.94 -2.16
N THR A 54 0.47 -3.97 -1.61
CA THR A 54 -0.43 -4.83 -2.41
C THR A 54 -1.62 -4.04 -2.98
N VAL A 55 -2.24 -3.16 -2.19
CA VAL A 55 -3.35 -2.33 -2.68
C VAL A 55 -2.87 -1.42 -3.81
N LEU A 56 -1.71 -0.77 -3.67
CA LEU A 56 -1.11 0.06 -4.72
C LEU A 56 -0.84 -0.76 -5.98
N ALA A 57 -0.22 -1.94 -5.84
CA ALA A 57 0.05 -2.83 -6.96
C ALA A 57 -1.23 -3.22 -7.71
N ASN A 58 -2.31 -3.53 -6.99
CA ASN A 58 -3.61 -3.84 -7.61
C ASN A 58 -4.19 -2.64 -8.37
N LEU A 59 -4.03 -1.41 -7.85
CA LEU A 59 -4.48 -0.20 -8.54
C LEU A 59 -3.70 0.04 -9.84
N THR A 60 -2.45 -0.43 -9.96
CA THR A 60 -1.68 -0.30 -11.20
C THR A 60 -2.30 -1.01 -12.41
N HIS A 61 -3.21 -1.97 -12.20
CA HIS A 61 -3.94 -2.61 -13.29
C HIS A 61 -4.91 -1.65 -13.99
N GLN A 62 -5.48 -0.69 -13.24
CA GLN A 62 -6.42 0.31 -13.76
C GLN A 62 -5.74 1.67 -13.99
N ASN A 63 -4.63 1.92 -13.31
CA ASN A 63 -3.82 3.14 -13.37
C ASN A 63 -2.33 2.78 -13.57
N PRO A 64 -1.91 2.37 -14.78
CA PRO A 64 -0.54 1.92 -15.04
C PRO A 64 0.53 2.95 -14.67
N GLU A 65 0.21 4.24 -14.74
CA GLU A 65 1.06 5.37 -14.36
C GLU A 65 1.54 5.31 -12.89
N LEU A 66 0.77 4.69 -12.00
CA LEU A 66 1.14 4.53 -10.58
C LEU A 66 2.42 3.70 -10.39
N LYS A 67 2.80 2.89 -11.39
CA LYS A 67 4.05 2.12 -11.35
C LYS A 67 5.28 3.02 -11.28
N ASN A 68 5.22 4.20 -11.92
CA ASN A 68 6.33 5.16 -11.95
C ASN A 68 6.66 5.70 -10.55
N GLU A 69 5.69 5.69 -9.63
CA GLU A 69 5.88 6.07 -8.23
C GLU A 69 6.12 4.85 -7.33
N LEU A 70 5.39 3.77 -7.56
CA LEU A 70 5.43 2.57 -6.70
C LEU A 70 6.77 1.84 -6.77
N ILE A 71 7.31 1.61 -7.97
CA ILE A 71 8.53 0.81 -8.17
C ILE A 71 9.73 1.46 -7.44
N PRO A 72 10.04 2.77 -7.61
CA PRO A 72 11.15 3.40 -6.91
C PRO A 72 11.04 3.34 -5.38
N ILE A 73 9.81 3.44 -4.84
CA ILE A 73 9.57 3.33 -3.39
C ILE A 73 9.83 1.91 -2.90
N ILE A 74 9.47 0.88 -3.66
CA ILE A 74 9.76 -0.50 -3.31
C ILE A 74 11.27 -0.74 -3.37
N GLU A 75 11.92 -0.34 -4.46
CA GLU A 75 13.35 -0.54 -4.68
C GLU A 75 14.22 0.14 -3.60
N SER A 76 13.89 1.37 -3.23
CA SER A 76 14.60 2.10 -2.16
C SER A 76 14.46 1.44 -0.78
N GLN A 77 13.36 0.73 -0.52
CA GLN A 77 13.12 0.03 0.74
C GLN A 77 13.61 -1.43 0.75
N LEU A 78 13.86 -2.04 -0.41
CA LEU A 78 14.30 -3.45 -0.51
C LEU A 78 15.54 -3.80 0.35
N PRO A 79 16.62 -2.99 0.38
CA PRO A 79 17.83 -3.31 1.17
C PRO A 79 17.58 -3.39 2.68
N PHE A 80 16.55 -2.68 3.17
CA PHE A 80 16.21 -2.58 4.59
C PHE A 80 14.90 -3.28 4.93
N GLY A 81 14.27 -3.90 3.93
CA GLY A 81 12.96 -4.51 4.04
C GLY A 81 13.00 -5.82 4.83
N SER A 82 11.98 -6.04 5.66
CA SER A 82 11.78 -7.35 6.29
C SER A 82 11.60 -8.47 5.24
N ALA A 83 11.83 -9.72 5.63
CA ALA A 83 11.59 -10.87 4.74
C ALA A 83 10.18 -10.89 4.13
N GLY A 84 9.16 -10.49 4.90
CA GLY A 84 7.78 -10.37 4.42
C GLY A 84 7.59 -9.26 3.40
N PHE A 85 8.29 -8.13 3.57
CA PHE A 85 8.31 -7.04 2.60
C PHE A 85 8.96 -7.48 1.29
N VAL A 86 10.17 -8.03 1.35
CA VAL A 86 10.93 -8.50 0.18
C VAL A 86 10.16 -9.58 -0.58
N SER A 87 9.57 -10.54 0.12
CA SER A 87 8.74 -11.59 -0.50
C SER A 87 7.56 -11.02 -1.28
N ARG A 88 6.94 -9.96 -0.77
CA ARG A 88 5.82 -9.31 -1.45
C ARG A 88 6.24 -8.37 -2.55
N ALA A 89 7.34 -7.65 -2.40
CA ALA A 89 7.91 -6.80 -3.43
C ALA A 89 8.20 -7.60 -4.72
N LYS A 90 8.77 -8.81 -4.60
CA LYS A 90 9.05 -9.70 -5.74
C LYS A 90 7.81 -10.18 -6.52
N LYS A 91 6.59 -9.95 -6.02
CA LYS A 91 5.35 -10.36 -6.70
C LYS A 91 4.79 -9.29 -7.64
N TYR A 92 5.34 -8.08 -7.62
CA TYR A 92 4.85 -6.90 -8.32
C TYR A 92 5.98 -6.25 -9.11
#